data_AF-A0A0F9WXV1-F1
#
_entry.id   AF-A0A0F9WXV1-F1
#
_cell.length_a   1.000
_cell.length_b   1.000
_cell.length_c   1.000
_cell.angle_alpha   90.00
_cell.angle_beta   90.00
_cell.angle_gamma   90.00
#
_symmetry.space_group_name_H-M   'P 1'
#
loop_
_entity.id
_entity.type
_entity.pdbx_description
1 polymer ?
#
loop_
_entity_poly.entity_id
_entity_poly.type
_entity_poly.pdbx_seq_one_letter_code
_entity_poly.pdbx_strand_id
1 'polypeptide(L)'
;MIIDRNLGRGTSMFLEPFLLFKGKLRAADTRAKFHDSADLRMLGGKFEDVIKPRANQVSLEYVGLAMKLYGVLENLFRRLNIDVDRAKQVVQSYDLEDVPPPAVGDVQRGLLA
;
A
#
# COMPACT_ATOMS: atom_id res chain seq x y z
N MET A 1 12.12 8.12 6.48
CA MET A 1 13.04 9.19 6.02
C MET A 1 12.24 10.16 5.17
N ILE A 2 12.36 11.46 5.40
CA ILE A 2 11.75 12.50 4.58
C ILE A 2 12.79 12.95 3.55
N ILE A 3 12.42 13.03 2.27
CA ILE A 3 13.29 13.52 1.20
C ILE A 3 13.02 15.01 1.03
N ASP A 4 14.07 15.82 1.12
CA ASP A 4 14.01 17.26 0.87
C ASP A 4 14.16 17.56 -0.63
N ARG A 5 13.31 18.45 -1.16
CA ARG A 5 13.46 19.02 -2.50
C ARG A 5 13.05 20.49 -2.49
N ASN A 6 13.92 21.35 -3.04
CA ASN A 6 13.61 22.76 -3.28
C ASN A 6 12.64 22.88 -4.47
N LEU A 7 11.41 23.31 -4.21
CA LEU A 7 10.39 23.66 -5.22
C LEU A 7 9.94 25.10 -4.96
N GLY A 8 10.41 26.05 -5.75
CA GLY A 8 10.15 27.49 -5.53
C GLY A 8 10.96 28.09 -4.38
N ARG A 9 10.45 29.17 -3.75
CA ARG A 9 11.11 29.86 -2.61
C ARG A 9 10.93 29.16 -1.24
N GLY A 10 10.39 27.95 -1.20
CA GLY A 10 10.11 27.21 0.03
C GLY A 10 10.63 25.77 0.00
N THR A 11 10.94 25.25 1.19
CA THR A 11 11.36 23.86 1.40
C THR A 11 10.13 22.97 1.55
N SER A 12 10.06 21.86 0.79
CA SER A 12 8.98 20.88 0.90
C SER A 12 9.54 19.53 1.31
N MET A 13 8.95 18.96 2.36
CA MET A 13 9.34 17.68 2.95
C MET A 13 8.40 16.57 2.45
N PHE A 14 8.94 15.62 1.68
CA PHE A 14 8.16 14.50 1.15
C PHE A 14 8.46 13.21 1.88
N LEU A 15 7.42 12.42 2.16
CA LEU A 15 7.62 11.04 2.60
C LEU A 15 8.29 10.22 1.50
N GLU A 16 9.19 9.34 1.90
CA GLU A 16 9.85 8.41 0.98
C GLU A 16 8.81 7.50 0.29
N PRO A 17 8.93 7.26 -1.04
CA PRO A 17 7.89 6.58 -1.82
C PRO A 17 7.40 5.24 -1.28
N PHE A 18 8.28 4.42 -0.70
CA PHE A 18 7.86 3.14 -0.11
C PHE A 18 7.01 3.33 1.15
N LEU A 19 7.29 4.34 1.98
CA LEU A 19 6.43 4.68 3.12
C LEU A 19 5.04 5.15 2.65
N LEU A 20 5.00 5.97 1.60
CA LEU A 20 3.73 6.38 0.98
C LEU A 20 2.95 5.17 0.45
N PHE A 21 3.63 4.24 -0.21
CA PHE A 21 3.03 3.01 -0.71
C PHE A 21 2.45 2.15 0.42
N LYS A 22 3.20 1.93 1.51
CA LYS A 22 2.70 1.21 2.70
C LYS A 22 1.47 1.88 3.32
N GLY A 23 1.52 3.20 3.49
CA GLY A 23 0.40 3.96 4.04
C GLY A 23 -0.87 3.84 3.17
N LYS A 24 -0.70 3.91 1.85
CA LYS A 24 -1.81 3.73 0.89
C LYS A 24 -2.34 2.31 0.86
N LEU A 25 -1.47 1.30 0.96
CA LEU A 25 -1.88 -0.10 0.96
C LEU A 25 -2.75 -0.42 2.18
N ARG A 26 -2.37 0.07 3.35
CA ARG A 26 -3.21 -0.05 4.56
C ARG A 26 -4.52 0.71 4.43
N ALA A 27 -4.51 1.89 3.81
CA ALA A 27 -5.75 2.66 3.61
C ALA A 27 -6.72 1.94 2.65
N ALA A 28 -6.20 1.27 1.62
CA ALA A 28 -6.98 0.53 0.63
C ALA A 28 -7.79 -0.63 1.22
N ASP A 29 -7.35 -1.20 2.33
CA ASP A 29 -8.06 -2.23 3.11
C ASP A 29 -9.32 -1.66 3.79
N THR A 30 -9.29 -0.39 4.18
CA THR A 30 -10.32 0.20 5.05
C THR A 30 -11.34 1.07 4.30
N ARG A 31 -11.03 1.50 3.08
CA ARG A 31 -11.90 2.34 2.26
C ARG A 31 -12.10 1.62 0.93
N ALA A 32 -13.28 1.04 0.72
CA ALA A 32 -13.69 0.49 -0.57
C ALA A 32 -13.95 1.62 -1.60
N LYS A 33 -13.01 2.56 -1.79
CA LYS A 33 -13.08 3.64 -2.78
C LYS A 33 -12.17 3.32 -3.95
N PHE A 34 -12.73 3.37 -5.16
CA PHE A 34 -12.03 3.09 -6.42
C PHE A 34 -10.66 3.79 -6.57
N HIS A 35 -10.54 5.01 -6.04
CA HIS A 35 -9.31 5.81 -6.09
C HIS A 35 -8.10 5.16 -5.38
N ASP A 36 -8.32 4.34 -4.35
CA ASP A 36 -7.22 3.73 -3.60
C ASP A 36 -6.45 2.72 -4.47
N SER A 37 -7.15 2.00 -5.36
CA SER A 37 -6.51 1.11 -6.35
C SER A 37 -5.70 1.88 -7.40
N ALA A 38 -6.18 3.06 -7.82
CA ALA A 38 -5.49 3.90 -8.80
C ALA A 38 -4.21 4.50 -8.22
N ASP A 39 -4.28 4.98 -6.96
CA ASP A 39 -3.12 5.50 -6.24
C ASP A 39 -2.04 4.44 -6.05
N LEU A 40 -2.42 3.21 -5.66
CA LEU A 40 -1.50 2.09 -5.53
C LEU A 40 -0.82 1.75 -6.86
N ARG A 41 -1.58 1.71 -7.97
CA ARG A 41 -1.02 1.48 -9.31
C ARG A 41 -0.07 2.59 -9.73
N MET A 42 -0.41 3.85 -9.46
CA MET A 42 0.44 4.99 -9.78
C MET A 42 1.75 4.93 -9.00
N LEU A 43 1.69 4.75 -7.67
CA LEU A 43 2.86 4.67 -6.81
C LEU A 43 3.74 3.47 -7.15
N GLY A 44 3.13 2.28 -7.23
CA GLY A 44 3.84 1.03 -7.51
C GLY A 44 4.47 1.00 -8.90
N GLY A 45 3.82 1.58 -9.91
CA GLY A 45 4.39 1.70 -11.25
C GLY A 45 5.49 2.76 -11.35
N LYS A 46 5.32 3.91 -10.70
CA LYS A 46 6.29 5.02 -10.77
C LYS A 46 7.56 4.76 -9.95
N PHE A 47 7.43 4.03 -8.84
CA PHE A 47 8.51 3.80 -7.90
C PHE A 47 8.84 2.31 -7.75
N GLU A 48 8.69 1.54 -8.84
CA GLU A 48 8.95 0.09 -8.85
C GLU A 48 10.35 -0.24 -8.31
N ASP A 49 11.39 0.43 -8.82
CA ASP A 49 12.80 0.22 -8.42
C ASP A 49 13.05 0.50 -6.93
N VAL A 50 12.19 1.29 -6.31
CA VAL A 50 12.29 1.73 -4.92
C VAL A 50 11.51 0.79 -4.00
N ILE A 51 10.39 0.23 -4.48
CA ILE A 51 9.48 -0.62 -3.71
C ILE A 51 9.90 -2.10 -3.82
N LYS A 52 10.24 -2.57 -5.01
CA LYS A 52 10.55 -3.99 -5.30
C LYS A 52 11.68 -4.57 -4.44
N PRO A 53 12.81 -3.87 -4.17
CA PRO A 53 13.84 -4.37 -3.27
C PRO A 53 13.39 -4.53 -1.80
N ARG A 54 12.26 -3.91 -1.43
CA ARG A 54 11.70 -3.91 -0.07
C ARG A 54 10.35 -4.62 0.01
N ALA A 55 10.03 -5.45 -0.99
CA ALA A 55 8.77 -6.19 -1.04
C ALA A 55 8.52 -7.04 0.21
N ASN A 56 9.57 -7.59 0.82
CA ASN A 56 9.51 -8.37 2.06
C ASN A 56 9.11 -7.56 3.31
N GLN A 57 9.12 -6.23 3.24
CA GLN A 57 8.70 -5.34 4.33
C GLN A 57 7.23 -4.91 4.20
N VAL A 58 6.52 -5.41 3.18
CA VAL A 58 5.09 -5.17 2.96
C VAL A 58 4.28 -6.24 3.69
N SER A 59 3.23 -5.83 4.42
CA SER A 59 2.34 -6.78 5.10
C SER A 59 1.51 -7.58 4.09
N LEU A 60 1.69 -8.91 4.09
CA LEU A 60 0.93 -9.81 3.23
C LEU A 60 -0.57 -9.82 3.54
N GLU A 61 -0.96 -9.49 4.77
CA GLU A 61 -2.35 -9.34 5.17
C GLU A 61 -3.01 -8.18 4.40
N TYR A 62 -2.41 -6.99 4.44
CA TYR A 62 -2.95 -5.83 3.70
C TYR A 62 -2.90 -6.03 2.17
N VAL A 63 -1.90 -6.75 1.66
CA VAL A 63 -1.84 -7.15 0.25
C VAL A 63 -3.02 -8.05 -0.11
N GLY A 64 -3.29 -9.07 0.72
CA GLY A 64 -4.39 -10.00 0.52
C GLY A 64 -5.75 -9.30 0.53
N LEU A 65 -5.98 -8.43 1.53
CA LEU A 65 -7.23 -7.69 1.66
C LEU A 65 -7.43 -6.70 0.49
N ALA A 66 -6.38 -5.98 0.10
CA ALA A 66 -6.41 -5.11 -1.07
C ALA A 66 -6.70 -5.87 -2.37
N MET A 67 -6.20 -7.10 -2.53
CA MET A 67 -6.53 -7.94 -3.70
C MET A 67 -7.98 -8.45 -3.66
N LYS A 68 -8.50 -8.80 -2.48
CA LYS A 68 -9.92 -9.18 -2.32
C LYS A 68 -10.86 -8.03 -2.71
N LEU A 69 -10.51 -6.80 -2.35
CA LEU A 69 -11.26 -5.59 -2.74
C LEU A 69 -11.03 -5.18 -4.20
N TYR A 70 -9.79 -5.33 -4.69
CA TYR A 70 -9.37 -4.84 -6.00
C TYR A 70 -8.49 -5.89 -6.73
N GLY A 71 -9.12 -6.88 -7.37
CA GLY A 71 -8.39 -7.94 -8.09
C GLY A 71 -7.40 -7.44 -9.15
N VAL A 72 -7.61 -6.24 -9.69
CA VAL A 72 -6.69 -5.58 -10.64
C VAL A 72 -5.28 -5.32 -10.06
N LEU A 73 -5.13 -5.32 -8.73
CA LEU A 73 -3.85 -5.09 -8.07
C LEU A 73 -2.93 -6.32 -8.06
N GLU A 74 -3.43 -7.52 -8.34
CA GLU A 74 -2.60 -8.74 -8.30
C GLU A 74 -1.37 -8.64 -9.23
N ASN A 75 -1.59 -8.20 -10.47
CA ASN A 75 -0.50 -8.03 -11.44
C ASN A 75 0.50 -6.96 -11.00
N LEU A 76 0.05 -5.93 -10.27
CA LEU A 76 0.96 -4.95 -9.70
C LEU A 76 1.84 -5.61 -8.63
N PHE A 77 1.24 -6.32 -7.68
CA PHE A 77 1.98 -6.94 -6.58
C PHE A 77 2.96 -8.02 -7.05
N ARG A 78 2.59 -8.83 -8.05
CA ARG A 78 3.53 -9.78 -8.69
C ARG A 78 4.74 -9.05 -9.29
N ARG A 79 4.53 -7.95 -10.03
CA ARG A 79 5.64 -7.15 -10.60
C ARG A 79 6.56 -6.54 -9.54
N LEU A 80 5.97 -6.13 -8.41
CA LEU A 80 6.69 -5.61 -7.24
C LEU A 80 7.41 -6.71 -6.42
N ASN A 81 7.43 -7.97 -6.88
CA ASN A 81 8.06 -9.11 -6.20
C ASN A 81 7.45 -9.42 -4.81
N ILE A 82 6.16 -9.13 -4.64
CA ILE A 82 5.40 -9.48 -3.44
C ILE A 82 4.81 -10.88 -3.62
N ASP A 83 4.87 -11.70 -2.58
CA ASP A 83 4.32 -13.07 -2.58
C ASP A 83 2.78 -13.04 -2.50
N VAL A 84 2.16 -12.94 -3.68
CA VAL A 84 0.70 -12.83 -3.79
C VAL A 84 -0.02 -14.12 -3.43
N ASP A 85 0.61 -15.28 -3.66
CA ASP A 85 -0.03 -16.57 -3.39
C ASP A 85 -0.06 -16.80 -1.88
N ARG A 86 1.01 -16.43 -1.16
CA ARG A 86 0.99 -16.40 0.31
C ARG A 86 0.03 -15.34 0.85
N ALA A 87 -0.02 -14.15 0.27
CA ALA A 87 -0.97 -13.11 0.69
C ALA A 87 -2.44 -13.57 0.59
N LYS A 88 -2.80 -14.27 -0.50
CA LYS A 88 -4.14 -14.87 -0.66
C LYS A 88 -4.46 -15.89 0.44
N GLN A 89 -3.48 -16.72 0.81
CA GLN A 89 -3.64 -17.70 1.89
C GLN A 89 -3.85 -17.02 3.25
N VAL A 90 -3.06 -15.99 3.57
CA VAL A 90 -3.14 -15.27 4.85
C VAL A 90 -4.54 -14.73 5.12
N VAL A 91 -5.19 -14.19 4.09
CA VAL A 91 -6.51 -13.57 4.24
C VAL A 91 -7.66 -14.52 3.87
N GLN A 92 -7.41 -15.79 3.59
CA GLN A 92 -8.42 -16.70 3.04
C GLN A 92 -9.69 -16.73 3.91
N SER A 93 -9.52 -16.76 5.24
CA SER A 93 -10.60 -16.81 6.22
C SER A 93 -11.26 -15.46 6.54
N TYR A 94 -10.81 -14.36 5.93
CA TYR A 94 -11.40 -13.04 6.18
C TYR A 94 -12.63 -12.84 5.31
N ASP A 95 -13.78 -12.57 5.90
CA ASP A 95 -14.96 -12.11 5.16
C ASP A 95 -14.86 -10.59 4.96
N LEU A 96 -15.04 -10.15 3.70
CA LEU A 96 -14.97 -8.74 3.34
C LEU A 96 -16.07 -7.90 4.00
N GLU A 97 -17.15 -8.54 4.43
CA GLU A 97 -18.27 -7.91 5.13
C GLU A 97 -17.92 -7.56 6.59
N ASP A 98 -16.87 -8.15 7.15
CA ASP A 98 -16.42 -7.96 8.53
C ASP A 98 -15.26 -6.96 8.66
N VAL A 99 -14.84 -6.31 7.57
CA VAL A 99 -13.72 -5.36 7.62
C VAL A 99 -14.17 -4.09 8.36
N PRO A 100 -13.61 -3.79 9.55
CA PRO A 100 -14.03 -2.62 10.30
C PRO A 100 -13.65 -1.34 9.55
N PRO A 101 -14.47 -0.27 9.65
CA PRO A 101 -14.12 1.02 9.07
C PRO A 101 -12.82 1.56 9.69
N PRO A 102 -12.05 2.40 8.96
CA PRO A 102 -10.76 2.88 9.42
C PRO A 102 -10.92 3.70 10.69
N ALA A 103 -10.13 3.36 11.71
CA ALA A 103 -10.01 4.16 12.91
C ALA A 103 -9.09 5.38 12.64
N VAL A 104 -9.32 6.45 13.39
CA VAL A 104 -8.38 7.57 13.44
C VAL A 104 -7.04 7.03 13.93
N GLY A 105 -5.96 7.22 13.16
CA GLY A 105 -4.63 6.69 13.51
C GLY A 105 -4.11 5.58 12.58
N ASP A 106 -4.96 4.92 11.79
CA ASP A 106 -4.53 3.76 11.01
C ASP A 106 -3.48 4.10 9.96
N VAL A 107 -3.61 5.25 9.29
CA VAL A 107 -2.61 5.75 8.34
C VAL A 107 -1.26 5.97 9.04
N GLN A 108 -1.25 6.56 10.24
CA GLN A 108 -0.03 6.80 11.01
C GLN A 108 0.63 5.50 11.46
N ARG A 109 -0.16 4.52 11.91
CA ARG A 109 0.36 3.20 12.30
C ARG A 109 0.94 2.43 11.11
N GLY A 110 0.39 2.60 9.90
CA GLY A 110 0.95 1.98 8.68
C GLY A 110 2.28 2.58 8.22
N LEU A 111 2.54 3.83 8.58
CA LEU A 111 3.82 4.50 8.32
C LEU A 111 4.92 4.13 9.32
N LEU A 112 4.54 3.67 10.52
CA LEU A 112 5.46 3.41 11.65
C LEU A 112 5.72 1.93 11.92
N ALA A 113 4.86 1.03 11.44
CA ALA A 113 5.04 -0.43 11.54
C ALA A 113 5.95 -0.98 10.44
#